data_AF-A0A967NRU3-F1
#
_entry.id   AF-A0A967NRU3-F1
#
_cell.length_a   1.000
_cell.length_b   1.000
_cell.length_c   1.000
_cell.angle_alpha   90.00
_cell.angle_beta   90.00
_cell.angle_gamma   90.00
#
_symmetry.space_group_name_H-M   'P 1'
#
loop_
_entity.id
_entity.type
_entity.pdbx_description
1 polymer ?
#
loop_
_entity_poly.entity_id
_entity_poly.type
_entity_poly.pdbx_seq_one_letter_code
_entity_poly.pdbx_strand_id
1 'polypeptide(L)'
;KHAIDGLRNEGASSEVLMHYGIMIIGLALGIGVFRFGWRYMILGFSRHLEKDLRNWLFSHLLTLDRVFFQRKTTGEIMALATNDLAAVQLAGGMGLVAFADALVLSLAALAFMAYIHPGLTLIAIVPMPILALLTRFLSRRLHRYFKKVQEQFSRITQFVRTSINSIRMIKAYTMEK
;
A
#
# COMPACT_ATOMS: atom_id res chain seq x y z
N LYS A 1 9.42 -25.68 -15.80
CA LYS A 1 9.14 -26.55 -16.98
C LYS A 1 10.36 -27.40 -17.31
N HIS A 2 11.46 -26.80 -17.78
CA HIS A 2 12.69 -27.54 -18.14
C HIS A 2 13.25 -28.48 -17.05
N ALA A 3 13.31 -28.05 -15.79
CA ALA A 3 13.76 -28.93 -14.70
C ALA A 3 12.84 -30.14 -14.46
N ILE A 4 11.53 -29.95 -14.56
CA ILE A 4 10.54 -31.02 -14.34
C ILE A 4 10.52 -31.97 -15.55
N ASP A 5 10.52 -31.42 -16.76
CA ASP A 5 10.51 -32.21 -17.99
C ASP A 5 11.85 -32.95 -18.19
N GLY A 6 12.97 -32.36 -17.80
CA GLY A 6 14.29 -32.99 -17.80
C GLY A 6 14.37 -34.14 -16.79
N LEU A 7 13.89 -33.95 -15.56
CA LEU A 7 13.83 -35.04 -14.57
C LEU A 7 12.91 -36.20 -14.99
N ARG A 8 11.85 -35.90 -15.77
CA ARG A 8 10.94 -36.91 -16.31
C ARG A 8 11.54 -37.70 -17.47
N ASN A 9 12.33 -37.06 -18.33
CA ASN A 9 12.85 -37.66 -19.56
C ASN A 9 14.23 -38.32 -19.37
N GLU A 10 15.11 -37.74 -18.54
CA GLU A 10 16.50 -38.19 -18.36
C GLU A 10 16.69 -39.03 -17.07
N GLY A 11 15.64 -39.13 -16.25
CA GLY A 11 15.69 -39.76 -14.93
C GLY A 11 16.35 -38.84 -13.89
N ALA A 12 16.01 -39.02 -12.62
CA ALA A 12 16.53 -38.22 -11.50
C ALA A 12 17.97 -38.62 -11.12
N SER A 13 18.89 -38.57 -12.08
CA SER A 13 20.33 -38.75 -11.83
C SER A 13 20.85 -37.65 -10.91
N SER A 14 21.79 -38.01 -10.03
CA SER A 14 22.39 -37.08 -9.05
C SER A 14 23.01 -35.85 -9.72
N GLU A 15 23.56 -36.00 -10.92
CA GLU A 15 24.18 -34.92 -11.69
C GLU A 15 23.16 -33.90 -12.21
N VAL A 16 22.03 -34.38 -12.76
CA VAL A 16 20.92 -33.54 -13.25
C VAL A 16 20.28 -32.75 -12.10
N LEU A 17 20.09 -33.41 -10.96
CA LEU A 17 19.57 -32.76 -9.74
C LEU A 17 20.52 -31.67 -9.23
N MET A 18 21.83 -31.93 -9.23
CA MET A 18 22.82 -30.96 -8.78
C MET A 18 22.91 -29.75 -9.72
N HIS A 19 22.84 -29.96 -11.04
CA HIS A 19 22.84 -28.88 -12.02
C HIS A 19 21.64 -27.94 -11.83
N TYR A 20 20.41 -28.48 -11.79
CA TYR A 20 19.22 -27.67 -11.55
C TYR A 20 19.20 -27.05 -10.15
N GLY A 21 19.69 -27.76 -9.13
CA GLY A 21 19.82 -27.25 -7.77
C GLY A 21 20.71 -26.01 -7.70
N ILE A 22 21.90 -26.07 -8.31
CA ILE A 22 22.83 -24.93 -8.38
C ILE A 22 22.21 -23.76 -9.16
N MET A 23 21.53 -24.02 -10.28
CA MET A 23 20.85 -22.96 -11.04
C MET A 23 19.76 -22.26 -10.20
N ILE A 24 18.94 -23.02 -9.47
CA ILE A 24 17.89 -22.46 -8.61
C ILE A 24 18.50 -21.63 -7.49
N ILE A 25 19.54 -22.13 -6.82
CA ILE A 25 20.23 -21.41 -5.74
C ILE A 25 20.88 -20.14 -6.30
N GLY A 26 21.58 -20.22 -7.43
CA GLY A 26 22.20 -19.08 -8.09
C GLY A 26 21.19 -18.00 -8.47
N LEU A 27 20.04 -18.41 -9.03
CA LEU A 27 18.94 -17.49 -9.35
C LEU A 27 18.34 -16.87 -8.08
N ALA A 28 18.12 -17.66 -7.02
CA ALA A 28 17.57 -17.18 -5.76
C ALA A 28 18.50 -16.16 -5.09
N LEU A 29 19.81 -16.42 -5.08
CA LEU A 29 20.83 -15.48 -4.59
C LEU A 29 20.84 -14.20 -5.44
N GLY A 30 20.80 -14.33 -6.76
CA GLY A 30 20.70 -13.18 -7.67
C GLY A 30 19.47 -12.32 -7.36
N ILE A 31 18.29 -12.93 -7.29
CA ILE A 31 17.04 -12.24 -6.91
C ILE A 31 17.20 -11.55 -5.55
N GLY A 32 17.82 -12.21 -4.57
CA GLY A 32 18.08 -11.65 -3.24
C GLY A 32 18.95 -10.39 -3.29
N VAL A 33 20.08 -10.44 -4.00
CA VAL A 33 21.02 -9.32 -4.14
C VAL A 33 20.35 -8.15 -4.87
N PHE A 34 19.69 -8.40 -6.00
CA PHE A 34 18.96 -7.35 -6.72
C PHE A 34 17.83 -6.78 -5.87
N ARG A 35 17.08 -7.63 -5.14
CA ARG A 35 16.04 -7.17 -4.22
C ARG A 35 16.56 -6.26 -3.14
N PHE A 36 17.67 -6.65 -2.53
CA PHE A 36 18.31 -5.83 -1.51
C PHE A 36 18.75 -4.49 -2.09
N GLY A 37 19.44 -4.51 -3.24
CA GLY A 37 19.95 -3.31 -3.90
C GLY A 37 18.84 -2.31 -4.25
N TRP A 38 17.81 -2.75 -5.00
CA TRP A 38 16.73 -1.83 -5.37
C TRP A 38 15.96 -1.34 -4.14
N ARG A 39 15.73 -2.20 -3.14
CA ARG A 39 14.99 -1.81 -1.93
C ARG A 39 15.76 -0.78 -1.13
N TYR A 40 17.08 -0.94 -1.02
CA TYR A 40 17.95 0.05 -0.39
C TYR A 40 17.87 1.41 -1.12
N MET A 41 17.95 1.40 -2.46
CA MET A 41 17.86 2.61 -3.28
C MET A 41 16.50 3.30 -3.15
N ILE A 42 15.40 2.57 -3.27
CA ILE A 42 14.05 3.15 -3.25
C ILE A 42 13.68 3.65 -1.85
N LEU A 43 13.94 2.86 -0.80
CA LEU A 43 13.67 3.31 0.57
C LEU A 43 14.59 4.48 0.96
N GLY A 44 15.83 4.46 0.50
CA GLY A 44 16.76 5.58 0.64
C GLY A 44 16.21 6.84 -0.02
N PHE A 45 15.86 6.78 -1.30
CA PHE A 45 15.28 7.89 -2.06
C PHE A 45 13.99 8.41 -1.41
N SER A 46 13.09 7.52 -1.01
CA SER A 46 11.82 7.86 -0.36
C SER A 46 12.04 8.67 0.93
N ARG A 47 13.07 8.35 1.73
CA ARG A 47 13.44 9.15 2.92
C ARG A 47 14.03 10.52 2.58
N HIS A 48 14.83 10.61 1.51
CA HIS A 48 15.37 11.90 1.06
C HIS A 48 14.24 12.81 0.57
N LEU A 49 13.30 12.25 -0.21
CA LEU A 49 12.10 12.95 -0.66
C LEU A 49 11.29 13.50 0.53
N GLU A 50 11.07 12.68 1.56
CA GLU A 50 10.35 13.13 2.77
C GLU A 50 11.09 14.30 3.46
N LYS A 51 12.40 14.19 3.62
CA LYS A 51 13.24 15.25 4.20
C LYS A 51 13.13 16.55 3.41
N ASP A 52 13.23 16.48 2.09
CA ASP A 52 13.20 17.65 1.22
C ASP A 52 11.82 18.31 1.22
N LEU A 53 10.74 17.51 1.16
CA LEU A 53 9.37 18.01 1.31
C LEU A 53 9.15 18.69 2.65
N ARG A 54 9.70 18.12 3.75
CA ARG A 54 9.57 18.68 5.09
C ARG A 54 10.31 20.00 5.21
N ASN A 55 11.52 20.08 4.66
CA ASN A 55 12.31 21.30 4.63
C ASN A 55 11.65 22.39 3.79
N TRP A 56 11.09 22.04 2.63
CA TRP A 56 10.35 22.96 1.78
C TRP A 56 9.10 23.49 2.49
N LEU A 57 8.31 22.60 3.09
CA LEU A 57 7.12 23.00 3.86
C LEU A 57 7.50 23.94 5.01
N PHE A 58 8.53 23.58 5.79
CA PHE A 58 8.98 24.40 6.90
C PHE A 58 9.48 25.78 6.44
N SER A 59 10.28 25.83 5.39
CA SER A 59 10.79 27.08 4.81
C SER A 59 9.64 27.96 4.32
N HIS A 60 8.63 27.37 3.68
CA HIS A 60 7.45 28.10 3.25
C HIS A 60 6.65 28.64 4.43
N LEU A 61 6.43 27.84 5.49
CA LEU A 61 5.73 28.28 6.70
C LEU A 61 6.40 29.51 7.34
N LEU A 62 7.74 29.60 7.33
CA LEU A 62 8.47 30.75 7.86
C LEU A 62 8.24 32.05 7.06
N THR A 63 7.78 31.96 5.81
CA THR A 63 7.47 33.13 4.97
C THR A 63 6.02 33.62 5.11
N LEU A 64 5.17 32.86 5.79
CA LEU A 64 3.75 33.17 5.91
C LEU A 64 3.48 34.22 6.99
N ASP A 65 2.43 35.01 6.77
CA ASP A 65 2.05 36.10 7.65
C ASP A 65 1.19 35.63 8.84
N ARG A 66 0.96 36.53 9.79
CA ARG A 66 0.20 36.23 11.00
C ARG A 66 -1.25 35.84 10.72
N VAL A 67 -1.88 36.34 9.65
CA VAL A 67 -3.27 36.03 9.32
C VAL A 67 -3.42 34.55 8.94
N PHE A 68 -2.43 33.96 8.25
CA PHE A 68 -2.40 32.53 7.97
C PHE A 68 -2.46 31.70 9.26
N PHE A 69 -1.58 32.00 10.22
CA PHE A 69 -1.50 31.27 11.50
C PHE A 69 -2.69 31.51 12.45
N GLN A 70 -3.47 32.57 12.23
CA GLN A 70 -4.75 32.77 12.93
C GLN A 70 -5.88 31.92 12.34
N ARG A 71 -5.81 31.60 11.04
CA ARG A 71 -6.83 30.80 10.34
C ARG A 71 -6.57 29.29 10.41
N LYS A 72 -5.32 28.88 10.59
CA LYS A 72 -4.90 27.48 10.65
C LYS A 72 -4.39 27.12 12.03
N THR A 73 -4.92 26.03 12.58
CA THR A 73 -4.47 25.53 13.88
C THR A 73 -3.10 24.84 13.75
N THR A 74 -2.31 24.89 14.82
CA THR A 74 -1.04 24.15 14.88
C THR A 74 -1.23 22.65 14.61
N GLY A 75 -2.37 22.08 15.05
CA GLY A 75 -2.70 20.68 14.81
C GLY A 75 -2.90 20.34 13.33
N GLU A 76 -3.57 21.20 12.56
CA GLU A 76 -3.72 21.01 11.11
C GLU A 76 -2.37 21.07 10.39
N ILE A 77 -1.50 22.02 10.76
CA ILE A 77 -0.17 22.15 10.17
C ILE A 77 0.70 20.92 10.52
N MET A 78 0.64 20.45 11.77
CA MET A 78 1.35 19.24 12.19
C MET A 78 0.83 18.00 11.46
N ALA A 79 -0.49 17.85 11.30
CA ALA A 79 -1.07 16.73 10.56
C ALA A 79 -0.60 16.69 9.10
N LEU A 80 -0.53 17.85 8.43
CA LEU A 80 0.01 17.97 7.08
C LEU A 80 1.51 17.60 7.04
N ALA A 81 2.28 18.10 8.00
CA ALA A 81 3.73 17.85 8.07
C ALA A 81 4.08 16.41 8.44
N THR A 82 3.17 15.64 9.05
CA THR A 82 3.43 14.25 9.47
C THR A 82 2.68 13.24 8.61
N ASN A 83 1.35 13.22 8.70
CA ASN A 83 0.52 12.20 8.09
C ASN A 83 0.52 12.31 6.57
N ASP A 84 0.29 13.51 6.05
CA ASP A 84 0.17 13.71 4.60
C ASP A 84 1.54 13.54 3.93
N LEU A 85 2.60 14.07 4.53
CA LEU A 85 3.96 13.87 4.04
C LEU A 85 4.38 12.39 4.05
N ALA A 86 4.05 11.64 5.12
CA ALA A 86 4.29 10.21 5.17
C ALA A 86 3.47 9.44 4.12
N ALA A 87 2.23 9.86 3.84
CA ALA A 87 1.41 9.27 2.79
C ALA A 87 2.03 9.51 1.40
N VAL A 88 2.53 10.73 1.13
CA VAL A 88 3.24 11.06 -0.12
C VAL A 88 4.54 10.26 -0.24
N GLN A 89 5.30 10.12 0.85
CA GLN A 89 6.50 9.29 0.91
C GLN A 89 6.20 7.83 0.55
N LEU A 90 5.17 7.25 1.19
CA LEU A 90 4.77 5.87 0.95
C LEU A 90 4.31 5.68 -0.49
N ALA A 91 3.52 6.61 -1.03
CA ALA A 91 3.08 6.56 -2.42
C ALA A 91 4.25 6.66 -3.41
N GLY A 92 5.17 7.61 -3.21
CA GLY A 92 6.33 7.83 -4.07
C GLY A 92 7.43 6.75 -3.97
N GLY A 93 7.49 6.04 -2.85
CA GLY A 93 8.40 4.91 -2.64
C GLY A 93 7.74 3.58 -2.94
N MET A 94 7.19 2.95 -1.91
CA MET A 94 6.62 1.59 -1.97
C MET A 94 5.37 1.50 -2.85
N GLY A 95 4.56 2.57 -2.93
CA GLY A 95 3.37 2.61 -3.77
C GLY A 95 3.71 2.49 -5.25
N LEU A 96 4.73 3.25 -5.70
CA LEU A 96 5.24 3.16 -7.07
C LEU A 96 5.80 1.77 -7.38
N VAL A 97 6.54 1.17 -6.45
CA VAL A 97 7.05 -0.20 -6.58
C VAL A 97 5.91 -1.20 -6.72
N ALA A 98 4.91 -1.13 -5.84
CA ALA A 98 3.77 -2.03 -5.89
C ALA A 98 3.01 -1.91 -7.21
N PHE A 99 2.88 -0.69 -7.75
CA PHE A 99 2.29 -0.46 -9.06
C PHE A 99 3.13 -1.05 -10.19
N ALA A 100 4.44 -0.82 -10.18
CA ALA A 100 5.36 -1.38 -11.17
C ALA A 100 5.38 -2.91 -11.12
N ASP A 101 5.46 -3.51 -9.93
CA ASP A 101 5.39 -4.95 -9.74
C ASP A 101 4.06 -5.50 -10.25
N ALA A 102 2.94 -4.87 -9.89
CA ALA A 102 1.62 -5.28 -10.36
C ALA A 102 1.53 -5.27 -11.89
N LEU A 103 2.07 -4.26 -12.56
CA LEU A 103 2.06 -4.20 -14.02
C LEU A 103 3.04 -5.18 -14.67
N VAL A 104 4.31 -5.10 -14.29
CA VAL A 104 5.40 -5.85 -14.92
C VAL A 104 5.24 -7.34 -14.67
N LEU A 105 5.00 -7.76 -13.43
CA LEU A 105 4.86 -9.19 -13.11
C LEU A 105 3.57 -9.75 -13.69
N SER A 106 2.46 -9.01 -13.68
CA SER A 106 1.21 -9.50 -14.30
C SER A 106 1.36 -9.64 -15.81
N LEU A 107 1.96 -8.65 -16.48
CA LEU A 107 2.17 -8.71 -17.93
C LEU A 107 3.16 -9.82 -18.30
N ALA A 108 4.27 -9.94 -17.58
CA ALA A 108 5.24 -11.00 -17.78
C ALA A 108 4.63 -12.40 -17.55
N ALA A 109 3.86 -12.57 -16.47
CA ALA A 109 3.17 -13.82 -16.18
C ALA A 109 2.19 -14.18 -17.31
N LEU A 110 1.36 -13.24 -17.75
CA LEU A 110 0.42 -13.46 -18.87
C LEU A 110 1.15 -13.79 -20.17
N ALA A 111 2.24 -13.08 -20.48
CA ALA A 111 3.05 -13.34 -21.66
C ALA A 111 3.69 -14.73 -21.63
N PHE A 112 4.28 -15.14 -20.50
CA PHE A 112 4.86 -16.48 -20.35
C PHE A 112 3.80 -17.59 -20.38
N MET A 113 2.64 -17.37 -19.77
CA MET A 113 1.53 -18.32 -19.84
C MET A 113 1.07 -18.52 -21.29
N ALA A 114 0.84 -17.42 -22.02
CA ALA A 114 0.42 -17.45 -23.41
C ALA A 114 1.47 -18.11 -24.33
N TYR A 115 2.75 -17.86 -24.07
CA TYR A 115 3.86 -18.51 -24.77
C TYR A 115 3.92 -20.03 -24.52
N ILE A 116 3.62 -20.48 -23.29
CA ILE A 116 3.63 -21.91 -22.95
C ILE A 116 2.43 -22.64 -23.57
N HIS A 117 1.21 -22.14 -23.35
CA HIS A 117 -0.01 -22.70 -23.94
C HIS A 117 -1.17 -21.69 -23.90
N PRO A 118 -1.63 -21.15 -25.04
CA PRO A 118 -2.68 -20.13 -25.05
C PRO A 118 -4.04 -20.65 -24.58
N GLY A 119 -4.40 -21.89 -24.90
CA GLY A 119 -5.67 -22.50 -24.44
C GLY A 119 -5.82 -22.59 -22.91
N LEU A 120 -4.82 -23.16 -22.22
CA LEU A 120 -4.78 -23.20 -20.74
C LEU A 120 -4.75 -21.80 -20.13
N THR A 121 -4.07 -20.85 -20.78
CA THR A 121 -4.03 -19.45 -20.34
C THR A 121 -5.42 -18.82 -20.34
N LEU A 122 -6.22 -19.06 -21.39
CA LEU A 122 -7.58 -18.55 -21.47
C LEU A 122 -8.44 -19.09 -20.33
N ILE A 123 -8.36 -20.41 -20.08
CA ILE A 123 -9.08 -21.06 -18.97
C ILE A 123 -8.67 -20.46 -17.62
N ALA A 124 -7.38 -20.19 -17.41
CA ALA A 124 -6.86 -19.60 -16.18
C ALA A 124 -7.29 -18.13 -15.98
N ILE A 125 -7.50 -17.37 -17.06
CA ILE A 125 -7.92 -15.96 -17.01
C ILE A 125 -9.42 -15.81 -16.76
N VAL A 126 -10.27 -16.72 -17.25
CA VAL A 126 -11.74 -16.66 -17.09
C VAL A 126 -12.22 -16.35 -15.65
N PRO A 127 -11.69 -16.94 -14.57
CA PRO A 127 -12.13 -16.60 -13.21
C PRO A 127 -11.73 -15.18 -12.77
N MET A 128 -10.71 -14.55 -13.36
CA MET A 128 -10.23 -13.24 -12.93
C MET A 128 -11.27 -12.12 -13.14
N PRO A 129 -11.94 -11.95 -14.30
CA PRO A 129 -13.03 -10.99 -14.46
C PRO A 129 -14.18 -11.18 -13.46
N ILE A 130 -14.54 -12.44 -13.16
CA ILE A 130 -15.60 -12.76 -12.20
C ILE A 130 -15.21 -12.27 -10.80
N LEU A 131 -13.97 -12.57 -10.37
CA LEU A 131 -13.43 -12.09 -9.10
C LEU A 131 -13.34 -10.56 -9.05
N ALA A 132 -12.95 -9.91 -10.16
CA ALA A 132 -12.89 -8.45 -10.24
C ALA A 132 -14.29 -7.82 -10.07
N LEU A 133 -15.31 -8.37 -10.72
CA LEU A 133 -16.70 -7.91 -10.59
C LEU A 133 -17.26 -8.12 -9.18
N LEU A 134 -17.04 -9.31 -8.60
CA LEU A 134 -17.46 -9.63 -7.23
C LEU A 134 -16.79 -8.70 -6.21
N THR A 135 -15.47 -8.52 -6.32
CA THR A 135 -14.70 -7.62 -5.45
C THR A 135 -15.20 -6.19 -5.57
N ARG A 136 -15.45 -5.70 -6.80
CA ARG A 136 -15.99 -4.35 -7.03
C ARG A 136 -17.36 -4.15 -6.39
N PHE A 137 -18.25 -5.14 -6.50
CA PHE A 137 -19.58 -5.08 -5.90
C PHE A 137 -19.51 -5.10 -4.36
N LEU A 138 -18.73 -6.02 -3.80
CA LEU A 138 -18.57 -6.17 -2.36
C LEU A 138 -17.89 -4.94 -1.74
N SER A 139 -16.82 -4.45 -2.35
CA SER A 139 -16.09 -3.25 -1.87
C SER A 139 -17.00 -2.02 -1.83
N ARG A 140 -17.85 -1.81 -2.84
CA ARG A 140 -18.85 -0.72 -2.84
C ARG A 140 -19.88 -0.86 -1.72
N ARG A 141 -20.33 -2.07 -1.40
CA ARG A 141 -21.24 -2.31 -0.27
C ARG A 141 -20.52 -2.02 1.05
N LEU A 142 -19.33 -2.59 1.22
CA LEU A 142 -18.52 -2.46 2.42
C LEU A 142 -18.21 -0.98 2.73
N HIS A 143 -17.79 -0.21 1.73
CA HIS A 143 -17.52 1.22 1.89
C HIS A 143 -18.75 2.02 2.36
N ARG A 144 -19.95 1.68 1.86
CA ARG A 144 -21.20 2.31 2.33
C ARG A 144 -21.50 1.98 3.79
N TYR A 145 -21.29 0.74 4.23
CA TYR A 145 -21.48 0.37 5.64
C TYR A 145 -20.45 1.03 6.55
N PHE A 146 -19.18 1.04 6.16
CA PHE A 146 -18.14 1.75 6.90
C PHE A 146 -18.46 3.23 7.05
N LYS A 147 -18.93 3.90 5.99
CA LYS A 147 -19.34 5.30 6.07
C LYS A 147 -20.48 5.51 7.09
N LYS A 148 -21.50 4.65 7.08
CA LYS A 148 -22.58 4.72 8.08
C LYS A 148 -22.08 4.54 9.51
N VAL A 149 -21.19 3.57 9.75
CA VAL A 149 -20.59 3.35 11.07
C VAL A 149 -19.78 4.57 11.51
N GLN A 150 -18.97 5.13 10.60
CA GLN A 150 -18.18 6.34 10.86
C GLN A 150 -19.06 7.56 11.20
N GLU A 151 -20.19 7.72 10.51
CA GLU A 151 -21.17 8.78 10.79
C GLU A 151 -21.78 8.64 12.19
N GLN A 152 -22.17 7.42 12.62
CA GLN A 152 -22.67 7.18 13.97
C GLN A 152 -21.60 7.40 15.03
N PHE A 153 -20.38 6.92 14.78
CA PHE A 153 -19.25 7.14 15.68
C PHE A 153 -18.99 8.63 15.87
N SER A 154 -18.98 9.40 14.78
CA SER A 154 -18.80 10.86 14.81
C SER A 154 -19.89 11.57 15.64
N ARG A 155 -21.15 11.13 15.53
CA ARG A 155 -22.26 11.67 16.34
C ARG A 155 -22.05 11.41 17.83
N ILE A 156 -21.67 10.19 18.21
CA ILE A 156 -21.39 9.83 19.61
C ILE A 156 -20.21 10.64 20.13
N THR A 157 -19.10 10.71 19.39
CA THR A 157 -17.94 11.52 19.78
C THR A 157 -18.31 12.98 19.97
N GLN A 158 -19.13 13.55 19.08
CA GLN A 158 -19.59 14.93 19.21
C GLN A 158 -20.49 15.14 20.43
N PHE A 159 -21.39 14.19 20.73
CA PHE A 159 -22.19 14.21 21.94
C PHE A 159 -21.30 14.20 23.20
N VAL A 160 -20.38 13.24 23.32
CA VAL A 160 -19.45 13.16 24.46
C VAL A 160 -18.62 14.44 24.59
N ARG A 161 -18.07 14.96 23.49
CA ARG A 161 -17.30 16.21 23.49
C ARG A 161 -18.13 17.40 23.98
N THR A 162 -19.37 17.52 23.52
CA THR A 162 -20.28 18.60 23.91
C THR A 162 -20.66 18.50 25.38
N SER A 163 -20.94 17.28 25.87
CA SER A 163 -21.26 17.02 27.27
C SER A 163 -20.09 17.32 28.20
N ILE A 164 -18.86 16.95 27.82
CA ILE A 164 -17.66 17.28 28.60
C ILE A 164 -17.43 18.80 28.62
N ASN A 165 -17.54 19.47 27.48
CA ASN A 165 -17.38 20.93 27.43
C ASN A 165 -18.45 21.68 28.23
N SER A 166 -19.67 21.15 28.27
CA SER A 166 -20.82 21.74 28.95
C SER A 166 -21.09 21.13 30.33
N ILE A 167 -20.14 20.39 30.90
CA ILE A 167 -20.36 19.59 32.12
C ILE A 167 -20.81 20.45 33.31
N ARG A 168 -20.32 21.69 33.42
CA ARG A 168 -20.76 22.61 34.47
C ARG A 168 -22.23 23.00 34.33
N MET A 169 -22.68 23.19 33.09
CA MET A 169 -24.08 23.50 32.79
C MET A 169 -24.97 22.29 33.05
N ILE A 170 -24.54 21.09 32.62
CA ILE A 170 -25.25 19.83 32.87
C ILE A 170 -25.44 19.59 34.38
N LYS A 171 -24.39 19.81 35.19
CA LYS A 171 -24.46 19.71 36.66
C LYS A 171 -25.32 20.79 37.30
N ALA A 172 -25.28 22.03 36.79
CA ALA A 172 -26.09 23.13 37.31
C ALA A 172 -27.60 22.91 37.13
N TYR A 173 -28.00 22.18 36.08
CA TYR A 173 -29.40 21.81 35.81
C TYR A 173 -29.75 20.36 36.24
N THR A 174 -28.85 19.66 36.94
CA THR A 174 -29.05 18.26 37.39
C THR A 174 -29.42 17.29 36.25
N MET A 175 -28.94 17.54 35.03
CA MET A 175 -29.24 16.72 33.85
C MET A 175 -28.21 15.61 33.63
N GLU A 176 -27.72 15.00 34.70
CA GLU A 176 -26.63 14.01 34.66
C GLU A 176 -27.11 12.61 34.26
N LYS A 177 -28.43 12.37 34.24
CA LYS A 177 -29.08 11.09 33.90
C LYS A 177 -29.64 11.08 32.49
#